data_AF-A0A433C9G4-F1
#
_entry.id   AF-A0A433C9G4-F1
#
_cell.length_a   1.000
_cell.length_b   1.000
_cell.length_c   1.000
_cell.angle_alpha   90.00
_cell.angle_beta   90.00
_cell.angle_gamma   90.00
#
_symmetry.space_group_name_H-M   'P 1'
#
loop_
_entity.id
_entity.type
_entity.pdbx_description
1 polymer ?
#
loop_
_entity_poly.entity_id
_entity_poly.type
_entity_poly.pdbx_seq_one_letter_code
_entity_poly.pdbx_strand_id
1 'polypeptide(L)' 'MTLYQGKCFCGAVELEADDEPEAMGYCHCSSCRSWSAGPVNAFTLWKPANVRVTKGAD' A
#
# COMPACT_ATOMS: atom_id res chain seq x y z
N MET A 1 10.82 9.54 -13.26
CA MET A 1 10.83 8.71 -12.05
C MET A 1 9.80 9.29 -11.12
N THR A 2 8.66 8.63 -10.96
CA THR A 2 7.58 9.09 -10.08
C THR A 2 7.80 8.48 -8.69
N LEU A 3 7.72 9.31 -7.64
CA LEU A 3 7.82 8.88 -6.26
C LEU A 3 6.46 9.09 -5.59
N TYR A 4 5.88 8.02 -5.07
CA TYR A 4 4.63 8.02 -4.33
C TYR A 4 4.93 8.00 -2.84
N GLN A 5 4.24 8.84 -2.08
CA GLN A 5 4.39 8.93 -0.62
C GLN A 5 3.09 8.47 0.05
N GLY A 6 3.23 7.63 1.07
CA GLY A 6 2.13 7.11 1.87
C GLY A 6 2.41 7.25 3.35
N LYS A 7 1.35 7.41 4.15
CA LYS A 7 1.41 7.39 5.61
C LYS A 7 0.20 6.68 6.18
N CYS A 8 0.37 5.98 7.30
CA CYS A 8 -0.79 5.44 8.02
C CYS A 8 -1.58 6.58 8.69
N PHE A 9 -2.86 6.32 9.02
CA PHE A 9 -3.74 7.35 9.59
C PHE A 9 -3.22 7.94 10.91
N CYS A 10 -2.54 7.15 11.74
CA CYS A 10 -1.96 7.65 12.99
C CYS A 10 -0.60 8.36 12.81
N GLY A 11 -0.01 8.33 11.61
CA GLY A 11 1.28 8.97 11.31
C GLY A 11 2.51 8.27 11.91
N ALA A 12 2.35 7.10 12.53
CA ALA A 12 3.46 6.31 13.07
C ALA A 12 4.32 5.67 11.96
N VAL A 13 3.72 5.39 10.80
CA VAL A 13 4.36 4.73 9.66
C VAL A 13 4.29 5.64 8.44
N GLU A 14 5.44 5.80 7.77
CA GLU A 14 5.58 6.48 6.48
C GLU A 14 6.29 5.54 5.51
N LEU A 15 5.87 5.57 4.24
CA LEU A 15 6.38 4.71 3.18
C LEU A 15 6.52 5.49 1.88
N GLU A 16 7.45 5.02 1.06
CA GLU A 16 7.65 5.50 -0.30
C GLU A 16 7.59 4.31 -1.27
N ALA A 17 7.00 4.56 -2.44
CA ALA A 17 7.04 3.66 -3.57
C ALA A 17 7.54 4.40 -4.82
N ASP A 18 8.43 3.78 -5.58
CA ASP A 18 9.02 4.35 -6.79
C ASP A 18 8.71 3.53 -8.05
N ASP A 19 8.71 4.21 -9.20
CA ASP A 19 8.34 3.65 -10.51
C ASP A 19 6.83 3.36 -10.66
N GLU A 20 6.42 2.58 -11.66
CA GLU A 20 5.03 2.14 -11.82
C GLU A 20 4.73 0.83 -11.08
N PRO A 21 3.49 0.63 -10.57
CA PRO A 21 3.09 -0.65 -9.99
C PRO A 21 3.07 -1.75 -11.06
N GLU A 22 3.46 -2.97 -10.66
CA GLU A 22 3.43 -4.17 -11.52
C GLU A 22 1.98 -4.60 -11.82
N ALA A 23 1.06 -4.31 -10.91
CA ALA A 23 -0.36 -4.58 -11.09
C ALA A 23 -1.21 -3.71 -10.16
N MET A 24 -2.48 -3.52 -10.53
CA MET A 24 -3.48 -2.83 -9.72
C MET A 24 -4.78 -3.65 -9.75
N GLY A 25 -5.53 -3.64 -8.65
CA GLY A 25 -6.76 -4.43 -8.59
C GLY A 25 -7.72 -4.04 -7.47
N TYR A 26 -8.93 -4.56 -7.60
CA TYR A 26 -9.99 -4.47 -6.59
C TYR A 26 -10.31 -5.87 -6.06
N CYS A 27 -10.23 -6.05 -4.74
CA CYS A 27 -10.57 -7.28 -4.05
C CYS A 27 -11.92 -7.14 -3.32
N HIS A 28 -12.79 -8.12 -3.48
CA HIS A 28 -14.11 -8.18 -2.83
C HIS A 28 -14.35 -9.49 -2.05
N CYS A 29 -13.30 -10.28 -1.81
CA CYS A 29 -13.43 -11.50 -1.01
C CYS A 29 -13.73 -11.17 0.46
N SER A 30 -14.27 -12.13 1.21
CA SER A 30 -14.61 -11.94 2.63
C SER A 30 -13.42 -11.45 3.44
N SER A 31 -12.24 -12.05 3.26
CA SER A 31 -11.02 -11.68 3.99
C SER A 31 -10.60 -10.22 3.73
N CYS A 32 -10.58 -9.79 2.46
CA CYS A 32 -10.23 -8.41 2.10
C CYS A 32 -11.21 -7.41 2.71
N ARG A 33 -12.52 -7.68 2.65
CA ARG A 33 -13.56 -6.80 3.20
C ARG A 33 -13.46 -6.68 4.73
N SER A 34 -13.23 -7.79 5.40
CA SER A 34 -13.04 -7.80 6.86
C SER A 34 -11.79 -7.04 7.28
N TRP A 35 -10.68 -7.19 6.54
CA TRP A 35 -9.43 -6.52 6.86
C TRP A 35 -9.47 -5.01 6.62
N SER A 36 -10.02 -4.57 5.48
CA SER A 36 -10.09 -3.13 5.14
C SER A 36 -11.28 -2.40 5.76
N ALA A 37 -12.18 -3.13 6.44
CA ALA A 37 -13.47 -2.63 6.92
C ALA A 37 -14.31 -1.93 5.83
N GLY A 38 -14.15 -2.36 4.57
CA GLY A 38 -14.81 -1.77 3.40
C GLY A 38 -15.45 -2.82 2.48
N PRO A 39 -16.43 -2.43 1.64
CA PRO A 39 -17.09 -3.36 0.72
C PRO A 39 -16.15 -3.87 -0.39
N VAL A 40 -15.11 -3.09 -0.72
CA VAL A 40 -14.08 -3.40 -1.72
C VAL A 40 -12.76 -2.84 -1.21
N ASN A 41 -11.66 -3.58 -1.41
CA ASN A 41 -10.30 -3.13 -1.14
C ASN A 41 -9.57 -2.85 -2.47
N ALA A 42 -9.05 -1.64 -2.65
CA ALA A 42 -8.18 -1.31 -3.77
C ALA A 42 -6.72 -1.54 -3.37
N PHE A 43 -5.92 -2.13 -4.25
CA PHE A 43 -4.50 -2.38 -3.97
C PHE A 43 -3.64 -2.23 -5.23
N THR A 44 -2.35 -2.02 -5.00
CA THR A 44 -1.30 -2.01 -6.01
C THR A 44 -0.19 -2.97 -5.59
N LEU A 45 0.41 -3.65 -6.56
CA LEU A 45 1.53 -4.56 -6.34
C LEU A 45 2.80 -3.94 -6.90
N TRP A 46 3.89 -4.06 -6.16
CA TRP A 46 5.17 -3.42 -6.46
C TRP A 46 6.29 -4.44 -6.31
N LYS A 47 7.38 -4.24 -7.05
CA LYS A 47 8.63 -4.96 -6.74
C LYS A 47 9.09 -4.58 -5.33
N PRO A 48 9.56 -5.53 -4.50
CA PRO A 48 10.03 -5.22 -3.15
C PRO A 48 11.14 -4.16 -3.12
N ALA A 49 12.00 -4.10 -4.14
CA ALA A 49 13.07 -3.09 -4.23
C ALA A 49 12.54 -1.65 -4.41
N ASN A 50 11.29 -1.51 -4.84
CA ASN A 50 10.64 -0.23 -5.16
C ASN A 50 9.73 0.25 -4.03
N VAL A 51 9.73 -0.41 -2.86
CA VAL A 51 8.94 -0.01 -1.69
C VAL A 51 9.84 0.05 -0.48
N ARG A 52 9.82 1.17 0.24
CA ARG A 52 10.56 1.36 1.49
C ARG A 52 9.68 1.94 2.58
N VAL A 53 9.83 1.43 3.79
CA VAL A 53 9.30 2.09 5.00
C VAL A 53 10.34 3.12 5.43
N THR A 54 9.97 4.39 5.43
CA THR A 54 10.86 5.51 5.80
C THR A 54 10.74 5.89 7.27
N LYS A 55 9.68 5.45 7.95
CA LYS A 55 9.44 5.65 9.39
C LYS A 55 8.57 4.54 9.97
N GLY A 56 8.86 4.11 11.20
CA GLY A 56 8.06 3.10 11.91
C GLY A 56 8.32 1.67 11.45
N ALA A 57 9.57 1.35 11.11
CA ALA A 57 10.01 0.01 10.69
C ALA A 57 10.49 -0.88 11.85
N ASP A 58 10.68 -0.30 13.04
CA ASP A 58 11.21 -0.95 14.23
C ASP A 58 10.16 -1.80 14.98
#